data_AF-A0A812MTZ0-F1
#
_entry.id   AF-A0A812MTZ0-F1
#
_cell.length_a   1.000
_cell.length_b   1.000
_cell.length_c   1.000
_cell.angle_alpha   90.00
_cell.angle_beta   90.00
_cell.angle_gamma   90.00
#
_symmetry.space_group_name_H-M   'P 1'
#
loop_
_entity.id
_entity.type
_entity.pdbx_description
1 polymer ?
#
loop_
_entity_poly.entity_id
_entity_poly.type
_entity_poly.pdbx_seq_one_letter_code
_entity_poly.pdbx_strand_id
1 'polypeptide(L)'
;VVALFMRMPLFRPRSVRQGQFLLAAIQQDLVIEDGLRTLHPILEHITWSANIALEGTYPFTRYDGGPLTASKQKVAGTPLAAGRRFCCSEIKGDWKWLEKVLRLLPTPVSKKLCYMCDACSDDSAMKYYDTGDAQQMALVSLGYFGDPAILETQQLLDVAFSRFKEWRLRHRIPCSQKRFNVGLIIKKQHGHYMTAKAYNGRVILEWLSDVTREVVQEGRLQDPRLPLLAVAMKLREQYP
;
A
#
# COMPACT_ATOMS: atom_id res chain seq x y z
N VAL A 1 27.04 -8.09 5.99
CA VAL A 1 26.35 -7.24 7.01
C VAL A 1 24.86 -7.34 6.75
N VAL A 2 24.07 -7.63 7.78
CA VAL A 2 22.61 -7.55 7.75
C VAL A 2 22.21 -6.18 8.29
N ALA A 3 21.41 -5.43 7.53
CA ALA A 3 20.95 -4.11 7.92
C ALA A 3 19.42 -4.03 7.87
N LEU A 4 18.81 -3.60 8.97
CA LEU A 4 17.38 -3.36 9.07
C LEU A 4 17.10 -1.87 8.92
N PHE A 5 16.23 -1.53 7.98
CA PHE A 5 15.83 -0.16 7.73
C PHE A 5 14.34 0.02 7.93
N MET A 6 13.95 1.12 8.58
CA MET A 6 12.58 1.61 8.56
C MET A 6 12.45 2.68 7.49
N ARG A 7 11.53 2.47 6.55
CA ARG A 7 11.14 3.52 5.62
C ARG A 7 9.89 4.19 6.10
N MET A 8 10.03 5.44 6.52
CA MET A 8 8.89 6.31 6.77
C MET A 8 8.77 7.24 5.58
N PRO A 9 7.77 7.07 4.69
CA PRO A 9 7.47 8.04 3.66
C PRO A 9 6.89 9.29 4.33
N LEU A 10 7.74 10.04 5.02
CA LEU A 10 7.42 11.34 5.59
C LEU A 10 7.38 12.32 4.43
N PHE A 11 6.20 12.45 3.82
CA PHE A 11 6.00 13.42 2.76
C PHE A 11 5.97 14.84 3.37
N ARG A 12 7.03 15.60 3.12
CA ARG A 12 7.04 17.06 3.26
C ARG A 12 7.42 17.67 1.91
N PRO A 13 6.52 18.37 1.21
CA PRO A 13 6.74 18.90 -0.14
C PRO A 13 8.01 19.72 -0.34
N ARG A 14 8.52 20.38 0.70
CA ARG A 14 9.65 21.31 0.63
C ARG A 14 10.97 20.78 1.22
N SER A 15 11.02 19.51 1.64
CA SER A 15 12.23 18.93 2.23
C SER A 15 12.29 17.44 1.95
N VAL A 16 13.22 17.04 1.07
CA VAL A 16 13.62 15.63 0.96
C VAL A 16 14.46 15.32 2.20
N ARG A 17 13.81 14.83 3.25
CA ARG A 17 14.54 14.16 4.33
C ARG A 17 14.77 12.71 3.93
N GLN A 18 15.89 12.18 4.40
CA GLN A 18 16.20 10.76 4.31
C GLN A 18 15.07 9.97 4.96
N GLY A 19 14.18 9.40 4.15
CA GLY A 19 13.03 8.61 4.62
C GLY A 19 13.42 7.19 5.02
N GLN A 20 14.72 6.85 4.96
CA GLN A 20 15.26 5.55 5.29
C GLN A 20 16.15 5.66 6.53
N PHE A 21 15.66 5.10 7.63
CA PHE A 21 16.30 5.13 8.94
C PHE A 21 16.93 3.76 9.21
N LEU A 22 18.23 3.71 9.46
CA LEU A 22 18.90 2.50 9.90
C LEU A 22 18.47 2.20 11.33
N LEU A 23 17.87 1.03 11.56
CA LEU A 23 17.46 0.58 12.90
C LEU A 23 18.56 -0.28 13.53
N ALA A 24 19.15 -1.18 12.76
CA ALA A 24 20.20 -2.07 13.21
C ALA A 24 21.12 -2.46 12.05
N ALA A 25 22.41 -2.61 12.31
CA ALA A 25 23.38 -3.21 11.41
C ALA A 25 24.21 -4.24 12.17
N ILE A 26 24.26 -5.46 11.66
CA ILE A 26 24.90 -6.60 12.32
C ILE A 26 25.85 -7.25 11.31
N GLN A 27 27.06 -7.58 11.75
CA GLN A 27 27.96 -8.38 10.91
C GLN A 27 27.32 -9.75 10.66
N GLN A 28 27.39 -10.23 9.43
CA GLN A 28 26.67 -11.44 9.03
C GLN A 28 27.12 -12.66 9.84
N ASP A 29 28.40 -12.70 10.18
CA ASP A 29 29.05 -13.77 10.92
C ASP A 29 28.62 -13.82 12.40
N LEU A 30 27.99 -12.76 12.89
CA LEU A 30 27.40 -12.68 14.23
C LEU A 30 25.92 -13.09 14.23
N VAL A 31 25.30 -13.33 13.08
CA VAL A 31 23.90 -13.79 12.97
C VAL A 31 23.86 -15.29 13.24
N ILE A 32 23.64 -15.65 14.50
CA ILE A 32 23.58 -17.05 14.96
C ILE A 32 22.17 -17.65 14.83
N GLU A 33 22.12 -18.98 14.70
CA GLU A 33 20.89 -19.79 14.69
C GLU A 33 19.84 -19.26 13.71
N ASP A 34 20.27 -19.00 12.46
CA ASP A 34 19.39 -18.49 11.40
C ASP A 34 18.68 -17.16 11.73
N GLY A 35 19.22 -16.41 12.70
CA GLY A 35 18.66 -15.14 13.15
C GLY A 35 17.74 -15.26 14.36
N LEU A 36 17.46 -16.46 14.88
CA LEU A 36 16.55 -16.66 16.01
C LEU A 36 17.04 -15.96 17.28
N ARG A 37 18.34 -16.03 17.59
CA ARG A 37 18.86 -15.42 18.84
C ARG A 37 19.35 -13.99 18.67
N THR A 38 19.42 -13.50 17.43
CA THR A 38 20.01 -12.19 17.12
C THR A 38 19.00 -11.26 16.51
N LEU A 39 18.34 -11.68 15.42
CA LEU A 39 17.38 -10.87 14.70
C LEU A 39 16.00 -10.88 15.35
N HIS A 40 15.53 -12.01 15.91
CA HIS A 40 14.17 -12.06 16.50
C HIS A 40 13.97 -11.04 17.62
N PRO A 41 14.85 -10.92 18.64
CA PRO A 41 14.64 -9.93 19.70
C PRO A 41 14.57 -8.49 19.16
N ILE A 42 15.32 -8.20 18.09
CA ILE A 42 15.28 -6.90 17.42
C ILE A 42 13.95 -6.72 16.67
N LEU A 43 13.51 -7.73 15.93
CA LEU A 43 12.26 -7.71 15.18
C LEU A 43 11.04 -7.65 16.09
N GLU A 44 11.04 -8.33 17.23
CA GLU A 44 9.97 -8.25 18.21
C GLU A 44 9.88 -6.84 18.81
N HIS A 45 11.01 -6.21 19.15
CA HIS A 45 11.02 -4.84 19.63
C HIS A 45 10.57 -3.83 18.55
N ILE A 46 10.96 -4.05 17.30
CA ILE A 46 10.44 -3.26 16.15
C ILE A 46 8.93 -3.43 16.02
N THR A 47 8.44 -4.67 16.11
CA THR A 47 7.01 -5.00 16.00
C THR A 47 6.21 -4.35 17.13
N TRP A 48 6.69 -4.44 18.37
CA TRP A 48 6.09 -3.76 19.52
C TRP A 48 6.04 -2.23 19.31
N SER A 49 7.13 -1.64 18.82
CA SER A 49 7.18 -0.19 18.53
C SER A 49 6.19 0.19 17.42
N ALA A 50 6.04 -0.65 16.40
CA ALA A 50 5.07 -0.44 15.33
C ALA A 50 3.63 -0.57 15.83
N ASN A 51 3.34 -1.49 16.75
CA ASN A 51 2.02 -1.64 17.37
C ASN A 51 1.67 -0.42 18.23
N ILE A 52 2.62 0.14 18.98
CA ILE A 52 2.43 1.42 19.68
C ILE A 52 2.10 2.55 18.71
N ALA A 53 2.80 2.62 17.58
CA ALA A 53 2.52 3.61 16.55
C ALA A 53 1.14 3.39 15.91
N LEU A 54 0.69 2.15 15.79
CA LEU A 54 -0.65 1.78 15.33
C LEU A 54 -1.74 2.12 16.33
N GLU A 55 -1.50 1.96 17.63
CA GLU A 55 -2.41 2.37 18.69
C GLU A 55 -2.50 3.90 18.77
N GLY A 56 -1.39 4.60 18.57
CA GLY A 56 -1.32 6.06 18.61
C GLY A 56 -1.28 6.63 20.03
N THR A 57 -0.88 5.82 21.01
CA THR A 57 -0.74 6.20 22.43
C THR A 57 0.61 5.73 22.95
N TYR A 58 1.22 6.48 23.87
CA TYR A 58 2.45 6.01 24.53
C TYR A 58 2.11 4.83 25.47
N PRO A 59 2.93 3.76 25.50
CA PRO A 59 2.66 2.60 26.34
C PRO A 59 2.79 2.95 27.83
N PHE A 60 2.27 2.08 28.70
CA PHE A 60 2.47 2.18 30.16
C PHE A 60 3.69 1.38 30.65
N THR A 61 4.16 0.42 29.85
CA THR A 61 5.28 -0.46 30.15
C THR A 61 6.30 -0.43 29.02
N ARG A 62 7.50 -0.94 29.29
CA ARG A 62 8.53 -1.20 28.29
C ARG A 62 8.17 -2.42 27.44
N TYR A 63 8.94 -2.63 26.37
CA TYR A 63 8.85 -3.81 25.51
C TYR A 63 8.94 -5.13 26.31
N ASP A 64 9.81 -5.20 27.31
CA ASP A 64 10.02 -6.35 28.19
C ASP A 64 8.99 -6.46 29.33
N GLY A 65 7.93 -5.65 29.31
CA GLY A 65 6.93 -5.56 30.38
C GLY A 65 7.40 -4.81 31.62
N GLY A 66 8.67 -4.41 31.68
CA GLY A 66 9.23 -3.66 32.81
C GLY A 66 8.67 -2.23 32.93
N PRO A 67 8.90 -1.56 34.08
CA PRO A 67 8.45 -0.19 34.29
C PRO A 67 9.17 0.79 33.35
N LEU A 68 8.44 1.80 32.90
CA LEU A 68 9.02 2.92 32.16
C LEU A 68 9.95 3.77 33.05
N THR A 69 10.90 4.47 32.43
CA THR A 69 11.71 5.48 33.14
C THR A 69 10.82 6.61 33.66
N ALA A 70 11.24 7.29 34.74
CA ALA A 70 10.48 8.40 35.32
C ALA A 70 10.09 9.49 34.30
N SER A 71 10.94 9.76 33.30
CA SER A 71 10.64 10.69 32.21
C SER A 71 9.52 10.17 31.28
N LYS A 72 9.54 8.88 30.93
CA LYS A 72 8.54 8.26 30.04
C LYS A 72 7.21 8.00 30.74
N GLN A 73 7.22 7.76 32.05
CA GLN A 73 5.99 7.62 32.85
C GLN A 73 5.11 8.88 32.77
N LYS A 74 5.70 10.08 32.66
CA LYS A 74 4.95 11.34 32.52
C LYS A 74 4.12 11.45 31.25
N VAL A 75 4.48 10.70 30.20
CA VAL A 75 3.79 10.72 28.91
C VAL A 75 3.04 9.42 28.63
N ALA A 76 3.11 8.42 29.52
CA ALA A 76 2.39 7.16 29.37
C ALA A 76 0.88 7.39 29.23
N GLY A 77 0.24 6.69 28.29
CA GLY A 77 -1.18 6.85 27.97
C GLY A 77 -1.55 8.13 27.19
N THR A 78 -0.63 9.08 27.04
CA THR A 78 -0.90 10.29 26.25
C THR A 78 -0.86 10.00 24.74
N PRO A 79 -1.51 10.82 23.89
CA PRO A 79 -1.49 10.62 22.45
C PRO A 79 -0.10 10.74 21.83
N LEU A 80 0.31 9.73 21.06
CA LEU A 80 1.53 9.74 20.25
C LEU A 80 1.32 10.62 19.01
N ALA A 81 2.34 11.40 18.62
CA ALA A 81 2.34 12.18 17.38
C ALA A 81 1.09 13.09 17.18
N ALA A 82 0.60 13.67 18.28
CA ALA A 82 -0.64 14.46 18.34
C ALA A 82 -1.89 13.64 17.94
N GLY A 83 -1.98 12.39 18.40
CA GLY A 83 -3.11 11.48 18.17
C GLY A 83 -3.11 10.80 16.80
N ARG A 84 -2.00 10.87 16.06
CA ARG A 84 -1.88 10.18 14.76
C ARG A 84 -1.55 8.71 14.98
N ARG A 85 -2.14 7.87 14.14
CA ARG A 85 -1.92 6.43 14.09
C ARG A 85 -1.17 6.09 12.80
N PHE A 86 -0.31 5.09 12.87
CA PHE A 86 0.53 4.64 11.76
C PHE A 86 0.21 3.19 11.44
N CYS A 87 0.43 2.76 10.21
CA CYS A 87 0.28 1.36 9.83
C CYS A 87 1.50 0.92 9.03
N CYS A 88 1.94 -0.33 9.23
CA CYS A 88 2.95 -0.94 8.39
C CYS A 88 2.32 -1.25 7.03
N SER A 89 2.72 -0.52 5.99
CA SER A 89 2.19 -0.71 4.64
C SER A 89 2.94 -1.79 3.86
N GLU A 90 4.21 -2.03 4.17
CA GLU A 90 5.05 -2.99 3.45
C GLU A 90 6.23 -3.49 4.30
N ILE A 91 6.57 -4.77 4.11
CA ILE A 91 7.83 -5.37 4.55
C ILE A 91 8.62 -5.70 3.29
N LYS A 92 9.83 -5.15 3.16
CA LYS A 92 10.70 -5.33 1.99
C LYS A 92 12.00 -6.02 2.37
N GLY A 93 12.49 -6.87 1.49
CA GLY A 93 13.75 -7.59 1.66
C GLY A 93 13.92 -8.64 0.56
N ASP A 94 15.06 -9.33 0.58
CA ASP A 94 15.21 -10.56 -0.18
C ASP A 94 14.20 -11.61 0.33
N TRP A 95 13.48 -12.26 -0.58
CA TRP A 95 12.40 -13.17 -0.21
C TRP A 95 12.91 -14.38 0.58
N LYS A 96 14.03 -14.99 0.14
CA LYS A 96 14.62 -16.14 0.84
C LYS A 96 15.09 -15.76 2.24
N TRP A 97 15.64 -14.56 2.38
CA TRP A 97 16.01 -14.01 3.69
C TRP A 97 14.79 -13.80 4.59
N LEU A 98 13.69 -13.26 4.06
CA LEU A 98 12.43 -13.10 4.80
C LEU A 98 11.82 -14.45 5.20
N GLU A 99 11.80 -15.44 4.30
CA GLU A 99 11.35 -16.80 4.60
C GLU A 99 12.11 -17.38 5.79
N LYS A 100 13.44 -17.26 5.75
CA LYS A 100 14.32 -17.74 6.81
C LYS A 100 14.08 -17.04 8.15
N VAL A 101 14.11 -15.70 8.14
CA VAL A 101 14.06 -14.89 9.36
C VAL A 101 12.67 -14.89 9.99
N LEU A 102 11.60 -14.78 9.18
CA LEU A 102 10.23 -14.81 9.68
C LEU A 102 9.69 -16.24 9.86
N ARG A 103 10.51 -17.26 9.54
CA ARG A 103 10.12 -18.68 9.52
C ARG A 103 8.82 -18.88 8.74
N LEU A 104 8.67 -18.17 7.61
CA LEU A 104 7.57 -18.42 6.70
C LEU A 104 7.69 -19.89 6.31
N LEU A 105 6.66 -20.67 6.59
CA LEU A 105 6.70 -22.10 6.28
C LEU A 105 6.98 -22.23 4.77
N PRO A 106 8.08 -22.88 4.37
CA PRO A 106 8.40 -23.08 2.98
C PRO A 106 7.41 -24.11 2.46
N THR A 107 6.31 -23.65 1.90
CA THR A 107 5.30 -24.58 1.42
C THR A 107 4.95 -24.28 -0.02
N PRO A 108 5.72 -24.82 -0.97
CA PRO A 108 5.23 -25.05 -2.32
C PRO A 108 4.05 -26.06 -2.36
N VAL A 109 3.65 -26.65 -1.22
CA VAL A 109 2.64 -27.72 -1.13
C VAL A 109 1.47 -27.39 -0.19
N SER A 110 1.60 -26.39 0.69
CA SER A 110 0.53 -26.04 1.63
C SER A 110 -0.40 -25.06 0.96
N LYS A 111 -1.69 -25.37 1.05
CA LYS A 111 -2.75 -24.45 0.67
C LYS A 111 -2.79 -23.23 1.58
N LYS A 112 -2.23 -23.24 2.79
CA LYS A 112 -2.17 -22.05 3.65
C LYS A 112 -1.13 -21.05 3.13
N LEU A 113 -1.62 -19.90 2.66
CA LEU A 113 -0.83 -18.78 2.13
C LEU A 113 -0.30 -17.87 3.23
N CYS A 114 -1.07 -17.70 4.31
CA CYS A 114 -0.68 -16.89 5.46
C CYS A 114 -0.34 -17.77 6.66
N TYR A 115 0.74 -17.44 7.36
CA TYR A 115 1.11 -18.12 8.62
C TYR A 115 0.36 -17.57 9.83
N MET A 116 -0.31 -16.41 9.69
CA MET A 116 -1.05 -15.74 10.77
C MET A 116 -2.56 -15.93 10.71
N CYS A 117 -3.12 -16.29 9.55
CA CYS A 117 -4.56 -16.48 9.38
C CYS A 117 -4.85 -17.67 8.46
N ASP A 118 -6.11 -18.09 8.40
CA ASP A 118 -6.56 -19.22 7.56
C ASP A 118 -6.66 -18.88 6.07
N ALA A 119 -5.94 -17.85 5.59
CA ALA A 119 -5.88 -17.55 4.17
C ALA A 119 -5.26 -18.73 3.42
N CYS A 120 -6.02 -19.31 2.49
CA CYS A 120 -5.61 -20.47 1.73
C CYS A 120 -5.80 -20.29 0.22
N SER A 121 -5.04 -21.04 -0.57
CA SER A 121 -5.04 -21.01 -2.04
C SER A 121 -6.19 -21.80 -2.65
N ASP A 122 -6.89 -22.61 -1.86
CA ASP A 122 -8.02 -23.43 -2.29
C ASP A 122 -9.39 -22.81 -2.01
N ASP A 123 -9.45 -21.76 -1.19
CA ASP A 123 -10.68 -21.00 -1.04
C ASP A 123 -10.87 -20.05 -2.23
N SER A 124 -11.69 -20.49 -3.18
CA SER A 124 -12.05 -19.73 -4.38
C SER A 124 -12.69 -18.38 -4.07
N ALA A 125 -13.15 -18.14 -2.83
CA ALA A 125 -13.77 -16.89 -2.43
C ALA A 125 -12.77 -15.75 -2.20
N MET A 126 -11.49 -16.04 -1.93
CA MET A 126 -10.53 -15.05 -1.39
C MET A 126 -9.13 -15.18 -1.98
N LYS A 127 -8.96 -15.49 -3.28
CA LYS A 127 -7.61 -15.37 -3.86
C LYS A 127 -7.22 -13.89 -3.91
N TYR A 128 -6.01 -13.58 -3.45
CA TYR A 128 -5.43 -12.22 -3.43
C TYR A 128 -5.36 -11.53 -4.81
N TYR A 129 -5.60 -12.30 -5.87
CA TYR A 129 -5.58 -11.91 -7.28
C TYR A 129 -6.84 -12.39 -8.03
N ASP A 130 -7.86 -12.94 -7.36
CA ASP A 130 -9.18 -13.16 -7.98
C ASP A 130 -9.94 -11.84 -8.01
N THR A 131 -9.39 -10.88 -8.75
CA THR A 131 -10.12 -9.73 -9.21
C THR A 131 -10.94 -10.19 -10.40
N GLY A 132 -11.93 -11.06 -10.19
CA GLY A 132 -12.80 -11.50 -11.29
C GLY A 132 -13.42 -10.30 -12.04
N ASP A 133 -14.09 -10.57 -13.16
CA ASP A 133 -14.76 -9.56 -14.00
C ASP A 133 -15.53 -8.50 -13.20
N ALA A 134 -16.03 -8.85 -12.00
CA ALA A 134 -16.71 -7.96 -11.07
C ALA A 134 -15.98 -6.65 -10.72
N GLN A 135 -14.65 -6.61 -10.58
CA GLN A 135 -13.95 -5.34 -10.25
C GLN A 135 -13.70 -4.47 -11.48
N GLN A 136 -13.43 -5.08 -12.64
CA GLN A 136 -13.40 -4.36 -13.91
C GLN A 136 -14.79 -3.83 -14.25
N MET A 137 -15.82 -4.67 -14.13
CA MET A 137 -17.21 -4.28 -14.27
C MET A 137 -17.61 -3.29 -13.20
N ALA A 138 -17.01 -3.26 -12.01
CA ALA A 138 -17.24 -2.18 -11.06
C ALA A 138 -16.66 -0.87 -11.59
N LEU A 139 -15.40 -0.81 -12.04
CA LEU A 139 -14.84 0.43 -12.61
C LEU A 139 -15.59 0.90 -13.87
N VAL A 140 -16.02 -0.05 -14.70
CA VAL A 140 -16.79 0.21 -15.91
C VAL A 140 -18.24 0.63 -15.58
N SER A 141 -18.92 -0.05 -14.66
CA SER A 141 -20.25 0.35 -14.15
C SER A 141 -20.21 1.67 -13.39
N LEU A 142 -19.07 1.99 -12.77
CA LEU A 142 -18.79 3.28 -12.16
C LEU A 142 -18.41 4.36 -13.21
N GLY A 143 -18.54 4.06 -14.51
CA GLY A 143 -18.38 5.04 -15.58
C GLY A 143 -16.95 5.57 -15.77
N TYR A 144 -15.93 5.00 -15.12
CA TYR A 144 -14.54 5.48 -15.26
C TYR A 144 -14.04 5.37 -16.70
N PHE A 145 -14.56 4.39 -17.45
CA PHE A 145 -14.21 4.18 -18.85
C PHE A 145 -15.35 4.56 -19.82
N GLY A 146 -16.50 5.01 -19.32
CA GLY A 146 -17.74 5.21 -20.09
C GLY A 146 -18.79 4.13 -19.82
N ASP A 147 -19.89 4.14 -20.58
CA ASP A 147 -21.02 3.22 -20.39
C ASP A 147 -20.77 1.86 -21.09
N PRO A 148 -20.65 0.74 -20.35
CA PRO A 148 -20.50 -0.59 -20.93
C PRO A 148 -21.66 -1.03 -21.82
N ALA A 149 -22.86 -0.49 -21.62
CA ALA A 149 -24.03 -0.88 -22.40
C ALA A 149 -23.99 -0.34 -23.84
N ILE A 150 -23.13 0.65 -24.09
CA ILE A 150 -23.13 1.42 -25.35
C ILE A 150 -21.91 1.09 -26.21
N LEU A 151 -20.76 0.76 -25.59
CA LEU A 151 -19.47 0.66 -26.28
C LEU A 151 -18.69 -0.60 -25.89
N GLU A 152 -17.93 -1.14 -26.84
CA GLU A 152 -16.99 -2.22 -26.56
C GLU A 152 -15.85 -1.75 -25.64
N THR A 153 -15.23 -2.68 -24.91
CA THR A 153 -14.16 -2.37 -23.93
C THR A 153 -13.03 -1.53 -24.52
N GLN A 154 -12.60 -1.80 -25.75
CA GLN A 154 -11.52 -1.01 -26.37
C GLN A 154 -11.96 0.43 -26.68
N GLN A 155 -13.21 0.65 -27.07
CA GLN A 155 -13.76 1.99 -27.33
C GLN A 155 -13.86 2.80 -26.02
N LEU A 156 -14.26 2.16 -24.93
CA LEU A 156 -14.26 2.76 -23.59
C LEU A 156 -12.85 3.21 -23.17
N LEU A 157 -11.84 2.37 -23.42
CA LEU A 157 -10.44 2.71 -23.15
C LEU A 157 -9.94 3.88 -24.01
N ASP A 158 -10.47 4.04 -25.21
CA ASP A 158 -10.12 5.14 -26.10
C ASP A 158 -10.71 6.48 -25.64
N VAL A 159 -11.95 6.47 -25.13
CA VAL A 159 -12.59 7.62 -24.49
C VAL A 159 -11.79 8.00 -23.23
N ALA A 160 -11.49 7.03 -22.38
CA ALA A 160 -10.68 7.22 -21.17
C ALA A 160 -9.30 7.81 -21.47
N PHE A 161 -8.59 7.28 -22.48
CA PHE A 161 -7.28 7.80 -22.87
C PHE A 161 -7.35 9.22 -23.45
N SER A 162 -8.43 9.56 -24.15
CA SER A 162 -8.66 10.91 -24.66
C SER A 162 -8.87 11.92 -23.53
N ARG A 163 -9.74 11.59 -22.56
CA ARG A 163 -9.92 12.39 -21.33
C ARG A 163 -8.62 12.53 -20.53
N PHE A 164 -7.85 11.46 -20.40
CA PHE A 164 -6.53 11.49 -19.74
C PHE A 164 -5.56 12.47 -20.44
N LYS A 165 -5.51 12.46 -21.77
CA LYS A 165 -4.65 13.38 -22.54
C LYS A 165 -5.06 14.85 -22.34
N GLU A 166 -6.36 15.13 -22.38
CA GLU A 166 -6.90 16.48 -22.16
C GLU A 166 -6.59 16.98 -20.74
N TRP A 167 -6.85 16.13 -19.74
CA TRP A 167 -6.53 16.41 -18.35
C TRP A 167 -5.05 16.73 -18.17
N ARG A 168 -4.18 15.92 -18.77
CA ARG A 168 -2.73 16.10 -18.72
C ARG A 168 -2.29 17.42 -19.35
N LEU A 169 -2.89 17.80 -20.50
CA LEU A 169 -2.61 19.06 -21.18
C LEU A 169 -3.04 20.27 -20.33
N ARG A 170 -4.24 20.21 -19.75
CA ARG A 170 -4.80 21.25 -18.86
C ARG A 170 -3.89 21.51 -17.66
N HIS A 171 -3.36 20.45 -17.04
CA HIS A 171 -2.47 20.53 -15.89
C HIS A 171 -0.99 20.69 -16.24
N ARG A 172 -0.65 20.70 -17.54
CA ARG A 172 0.74 20.80 -18.05
C ARG A 172 1.68 19.73 -17.48
N ILE A 173 1.18 18.50 -17.30
CA ILE A 173 1.96 17.38 -16.73
C ILE A 173 2.63 16.60 -17.87
N PRO A 174 3.96 16.45 -17.94
CA PRO A 174 4.57 15.57 -18.92
C PRO A 174 4.23 14.10 -18.60
N CYS A 175 3.90 13.26 -19.59
CA CYS A 175 3.70 11.82 -19.37
C CYS A 175 3.84 11.04 -20.69
N SER A 176 4.65 9.99 -20.72
CA SER A 176 4.92 9.21 -21.95
C SER A 176 3.95 8.04 -22.17
N GLN A 177 2.86 8.00 -21.40
CA GLN A 177 1.93 6.88 -21.41
C GLN A 177 1.30 6.69 -22.79
N LYS A 178 1.42 5.46 -23.32
CA LYS A 178 0.79 5.06 -24.59
C LYS A 178 -0.72 4.88 -24.40
N ARG A 179 -1.43 4.85 -25.53
CA ARG A 179 -2.87 4.61 -25.61
C ARG A 179 -3.26 3.36 -24.79
N PHE A 180 -4.34 3.51 -24.03
CA PHE A 180 -4.89 2.39 -23.26
C PHE A 180 -5.43 1.33 -24.22
N ASN A 181 -5.11 0.08 -23.94
CA ASN A 181 -5.62 -1.05 -24.69
C ASN A 181 -5.93 -2.19 -23.72
N VAL A 182 -6.75 -3.13 -24.16
CA VAL A 182 -7.17 -4.26 -23.33
C VAL A 182 -5.96 -5.01 -22.75
N GLY A 183 -4.89 -5.20 -23.53
CA GLY A 183 -3.67 -5.87 -23.06
C GLY A 183 -2.86 -5.11 -22.00
N LEU A 184 -3.12 -3.82 -21.77
CA LEU A 184 -2.52 -3.08 -20.65
C LEU A 184 -3.21 -3.34 -19.31
N ILE A 185 -4.47 -3.77 -19.35
CA ILE A 185 -5.33 -3.96 -18.18
C ILE A 185 -5.56 -5.45 -17.91
N ILE A 186 -5.82 -6.24 -18.95
CA ILE A 186 -6.09 -7.67 -18.85
C ILE A 186 -4.79 -8.42 -19.16
N LYS A 187 -4.27 -9.15 -18.17
CA LYS A 187 -3.09 -9.99 -18.31
C LYS A 187 -3.49 -11.44 -18.14
N LYS A 188 -3.18 -12.25 -19.17
CA LYS A 188 -3.54 -13.68 -19.23
C LYS A 188 -3.17 -14.49 -17.98
N GLN A 189 -2.10 -14.11 -17.28
CA GLN A 189 -1.56 -14.88 -16.14
C GLN A 189 -1.80 -14.24 -14.77
N HIS A 190 -2.24 -12.98 -14.72
CA HIS A 190 -2.15 -12.16 -13.51
C HIS A 190 -3.42 -11.35 -13.24
N GLY A 191 -4.50 -11.57 -14.00
CA GLY A 191 -5.78 -10.92 -13.81
C GLY A 191 -5.84 -9.49 -14.36
N HIS A 192 -6.65 -8.65 -13.70
CA HIS A 192 -7.00 -7.31 -14.17
C HIS A 192 -6.22 -6.25 -13.39
N TYR A 193 -5.15 -5.72 -13.99
CA TYR A 193 -4.38 -4.61 -13.43
C TYR A 193 -3.69 -3.82 -14.54
N MET A 194 -3.61 -2.50 -14.34
CA MET A 194 -3.02 -1.62 -15.33
C MET A 194 -1.50 -1.58 -15.20
N THR A 195 -0.80 -2.10 -16.20
CA THR A 195 0.66 -2.00 -16.28
C THR A 195 1.11 -0.64 -16.82
N ALA A 196 1.94 0.08 -16.07
CA ALA A 196 2.55 1.34 -16.48
C ALA A 196 3.95 1.49 -15.90
N LYS A 197 4.80 2.31 -16.53
CA LYS A 197 6.06 2.76 -15.92
C LYS A 197 5.73 3.52 -14.63
N ALA A 198 6.58 3.42 -13.61
CA ALA A 198 6.32 3.97 -12.28
C ALA A 198 5.83 5.44 -12.30
N TYR A 199 6.48 6.30 -13.08
CA TYR A 199 6.05 7.69 -13.23
C TYR A 199 4.67 7.82 -13.91
N ASN A 200 4.47 7.14 -15.05
CA ASN A 200 3.20 7.18 -15.77
C ASN A 200 2.03 6.65 -14.91
N GLY A 201 2.25 5.58 -14.14
CA GLY A 201 1.27 5.02 -13.22
C GLY A 201 0.84 6.04 -12.16
N ARG A 202 1.78 6.83 -11.62
CA ARG A 202 1.45 7.93 -10.69
C ARG A 202 0.59 9.01 -11.35
N VAL A 203 0.88 9.38 -12.59
CA VAL A 203 0.10 10.38 -13.33
C VAL A 203 -1.31 9.86 -13.66
N ILE A 204 -1.44 8.58 -14.02
CA ILE A 204 -2.75 7.94 -14.23
C ILE A 204 -3.56 7.92 -12.93
N LEU A 205 -2.94 7.55 -11.80
CA LEU A 205 -3.63 7.53 -10.50
C LEU A 205 -4.11 8.92 -10.06
N GLU A 206 -3.31 9.96 -10.33
CA GLU A 206 -3.72 11.34 -10.09
C GLU A 206 -4.94 11.74 -10.94
N TRP A 207 -4.91 11.40 -12.24
CA TRP A 207 -6.06 11.63 -13.11
C TRP A 207 -7.32 10.88 -12.66
N LEU A 208 -7.19 9.60 -12.28
CA LEU A 208 -8.32 8.81 -11.76
C LEU A 208 -8.87 9.39 -10.46
N SER A 209 -8.02 9.99 -9.61
CA SER A 209 -8.46 10.74 -8.44
C SER A 209 -9.36 11.91 -8.84
N ASP A 210 -8.98 12.69 -9.84
CA ASP A 210 -9.79 13.82 -10.32
C ASP A 210 -11.14 13.35 -10.87
N VAL A 211 -11.13 12.30 -11.68
CA VAL A 211 -12.36 11.70 -12.22
C VAL A 211 -13.27 11.20 -11.09
N THR A 212 -12.72 10.54 -10.07
CA THR A 212 -13.49 10.12 -8.88
C THR A 212 -14.20 11.30 -8.22
N ARG A 213 -13.49 12.43 -8.09
CA ARG A 213 -14.03 13.65 -7.46
C ARG A 213 -15.15 14.27 -8.28
N GLU A 214 -14.95 14.41 -9.58
CA GLU A 214 -15.98 14.92 -10.51
C GLU A 214 -17.25 14.07 -10.38
N VAL A 215 -17.11 12.75 -10.43
CA VAL A 215 -18.24 11.81 -10.35
C VAL A 215 -18.99 11.88 -9.02
N VAL A 216 -18.27 12.03 -7.90
CA VAL A 216 -18.87 12.23 -6.56
C VAL A 216 -19.62 13.56 -6.50
N GLN A 217 -19.04 14.64 -7.01
CA GLN A 217 -19.64 15.97 -6.99
C GLN A 217 -20.90 16.06 -7.86
N GLU A 218 -20.90 15.39 -9.01
CA GLU A 218 -22.03 15.36 -9.92
C GLU A 218 -23.17 14.44 -9.43
N GLY A 219 -22.93 13.62 -8.38
CA GLY A 219 -23.92 12.69 -7.85
C GLY A 219 -24.36 11.61 -8.84
N ARG A 220 -23.56 11.38 -9.90
CA ARG A 220 -23.91 10.44 -10.99
C ARG A 220 -23.95 8.98 -10.55
N LEU A 221 -23.33 8.64 -9.42
CA LEU A 221 -23.22 7.27 -8.92
C LEU A 221 -23.57 7.17 -7.45
N GLN A 222 -24.40 6.18 -7.13
CA GLN A 222 -24.77 5.83 -5.76
C GLN A 222 -23.89 4.70 -5.21
N ASP A 223 -22.56 4.86 -5.27
CA ASP A 223 -21.66 3.95 -4.58
C ASP A 223 -21.16 4.61 -3.29
N PRO A 224 -21.51 4.05 -2.10
CA PRO A 224 -21.16 4.63 -0.81
C PRO A 224 -19.65 4.70 -0.54
N ARG A 225 -18.82 4.00 -1.34
CA ARG A 225 -17.36 4.01 -1.23
C ARG A 225 -16.72 5.19 -1.95
N LEU A 226 -17.38 5.76 -2.97
CA LEU A 226 -16.77 6.83 -3.77
C LEU A 226 -16.40 8.08 -2.96
N PRO A 227 -17.21 8.56 -1.99
CA PRO A 227 -16.80 9.65 -1.11
C PRO A 227 -15.55 9.30 -0.31
N LEU A 228 -15.43 8.06 0.19
CA LEU A 228 -14.25 7.60 0.92
C LEU A 228 -13.01 7.53 0.03
N LEU A 229 -13.15 7.03 -1.21
CA LEU A 229 -12.07 6.98 -2.19
C LEU A 229 -11.60 8.39 -2.58
N ALA A 230 -12.54 9.32 -2.83
CA ALA A 230 -12.23 10.71 -3.12
C ALA A 230 -11.47 11.40 -1.97
N VAL A 231 -11.86 11.13 -0.71
CA VAL A 231 -11.16 11.63 0.48
C VAL A 231 -9.78 11.00 0.65
N ALA A 232 -9.66 9.68 0.46
CA ALA A 232 -8.40 8.96 0.56
C ALA A 232 -7.36 9.46 -0.45
N MET A 233 -7.81 9.78 -1.68
CA MET A 233 -6.96 10.34 -2.73
C MET A 233 -6.62 11.83 -2.49
N LYS A 234 -7.43 12.57 -1.69
CA LYS A 234 -7.22 13.99 -1.33
C LYS A 234 -6.11 14.25 -0.31
N LEU A 235 -5.67 13.25 0.46
CA LEU A 235 -4.63 13.43 1.49
C LEU A 235 -3.29 13.94 0.93
N ARG A 236 -3.15 14.09 -0.39
CA ARG A 236 -2.01 14.66 -1.10
C ARG A 236 -2.00 16.20 -1.21
N GLU A 237 -3.16 16.87 -1.21
CA GLU A 237 -3.26 18.31 -1.49
C GLU A 237 -3.18 19.21 -0.24
N GLN A 238 -3.44 18.67 0.96
CA GLN A 238 -3.52 19.46 2.20
C GLN A 238 -2.19 19.59 2.97
N TYR A 239 -1.09 19.13 2.41
CA TYR A 239 0.24 19.28 3.01
C TYR A 239 1.12 20.09 2.04
N PRO A 240 1.53 21.34 2.39
CA PRO A 240 2.33 22.26 1.57
C PRO A 240 3.85 22.06 1.64
#